data_AF-A0A2S7B812-F1
#
_entry.id   AF-A0A2S7B812-F1
#
_cell.length_a   1.000
_cell.length_b   1.000
_cell.length_c   1.000
_cell.angle_alpha   90.00
_cell.angle_beta   90.00
_cell.angle_gamma   90.00
#
_symmetry.space_group_name_H-M   'P 1'
#
loop_
_entity.id
_entity.type
_entity.pdbx_description
1 polymer ?
#
loop_
_entity_poly.entity_id
_entity_poly.type
_entity_poly.pdbx_seq_one_letter_code
_entity_poly.pdbx_strand_id
1 'polypeptide(L)'
;MKEDGFDVSMVKLCRWFGVARRSVYYTPRKAVPKVKPELAAPIEAMIEAEPSFGYRTVAGLLGMNKNTVQRIFQIKGWQVRKRAVGKRPRIEALPS
;
A
#
# COMPACT_ATOMS: atom_id res chain seq x y z
N MET A 1 -17.45 34.55 0.33
CA MET A 1 -18.78 34.74 -0.32
C MET A 1 -19.91 34.53 0.69
N LYS A 2 -20.17 33.30 1.18
CA LYS A 2 -21.22 33.09 2.21
C LYS A 2 -20.86 33.67 3.58
N GLU A 3 -19.61 33.53 4.00
CA GLU A 3 -19.11 34.12 5.26
C GLU A 3 -19.06 35.66 5.20
N ASP A 4 -18.93 36.22 4.00
CA ASP A 4 -19.00 37.66 3.73
C ASP A 4 -20.45 38.17 3.53
N GLY A 5 -21.47 37.32 3.77
CA GLY A 5 -22.89 37.70 3.67
C GLY A 5 -23.51 37.68 2.27
N PHE A 6 -22.78 37.26 1.23
CA PHE A 6 -23.31 37.16 -0.14
C PHE A 6 -23.94 35.78 -0.40
N ASP A 7 -25.25 35.76 -0.67
CA ASP A 7 -25.93 34.57 -1.18
C ASP A 7 -25.90 34.54 -2.72
N VAL A 8 -25.00 33.69 -3.26
CA VAL A 8 -24.76 33.54 -4.70
C VAL A 8 -24.99 32.09 -5.09
N SER A 9 -25.80 31.85 -6.14
CA SER A 9 -26.06 30.51 -6.63
C SER A 9 -24.81 29.85 -7.23
N MET A 10 -24.71 28.53 -7.07
CA MET A 10 -23.59 27.75 -7.64
C MET A 10 -23.45 27.92 -9.15
N VAL A 11 -24.57 28.14 -9.87
CA VAL A 11 -24.58 28.39 -11.32
C VAL A 11 -23.85 29.69 -11.66
N LYS A 12 -24.10 30.76 -10.90
CA LYS A 12 -23.47 32.07 -11.11
C LYS A 12 -21.97 32.00 -10.80
N LEU A 13 -21.59 31.32 -9.73
CA LEU A 13 -20.19 31.05 -9.40
C LEU A 13 -19.49 30.25 -10.50
N CYS A 14 -20.06 29.12 -10.93
CA CYS A 14 -19.49 28.30 -12.01
C CYS A 14 -19.28 29.10 -13.30
N ARG A 15 -20.22 29.98 -13.65
CA ARG A 15 -20.12 30.85 -14.83
C ARG A 15 -19.01 31.89 -14.69
N TRP A 16 -18.87 32.53 -13.52
CA TRP A 16 -17.81 33.51 -13.27
C TRP A 16 -16.41 32.88 -13.30
N PHE A 17 -16.26 31.68 -12.73
CA PHE A 17 -14.98 30.98 -12.69
C PHE A 17 -14.69 30.15 -13.95
N GLY A 18 -15.61 30.09 -14.92
CA GLY A 18 -15.45 29.30 -16.14
C GLY A 18 -15.38 27.79 -15.91
N VAL A 19 -15.90 27.29 -14.78
CA VAL A 19 -15.85 25.86 -14.42
C VAL A 19 -17.19 25.20 -14.69
N ALA A 20 -17.18 23.99 -15.27
CA ALA A 20 -18.40 23.21 -15.42
C ALA A 20 -18.94 22.76 -14.06
N ARG A 21 -20.23 23.01 -13.82
CA ARG A 21 -20.94 22.62 -12.58
C ARG A 21 -20.76 21.13 -12.23
N ARG A 22 -20.71 20.26 -13.24
CA ARG A 22 -20.51 18.82 -13.09
C ARG A 22 -19.17 18.49 -12.42
N SER A 23 -18.11 19.23 -12.76
CA SER A 23 -16.78 19.06 -12.15
C SER A 23 -16.77 19.55 -10.70
N VAL A 24 -17.50 20.64 -10.40
CA VAL A 24 -17.64 21.17 -9.04
C VAL A 24 -18.33 20.18 -8.10
N TYR A 25 -19.33 19.46 -8.59
CA TYR A 25 -20.01 18.43 -7.78
C TYR A 25 -19.31 17.07 -7.77
N TYR A 26 -18.36 16.84 -8.66
CA TYR A 26 -17.70 15.55 -8.72
C TYR A 26 -16.70 15.40 -7.57
N THR A 27 -17.00 14.49 -6.66
CA THR A 27 -16.04 14.06 -5.63
C THR A 27 -15.42 12.73 -6.06
N PRO A 28 -14.12 12.69 -6.42
CA PRO A 28 -13.47 11.44 -6.74
C PRO A 28 -13.46 10.54 -5.51
N ARG A 29 -14.04 9.34 -5.62
CA ARG A 29 -13.98 8.30 -4.58
C ARG A 29 -13.05 7.18 -5.02
N LYS A 30 -11.98 6.95 -4.26
CA LYS A 30 -11.13 5.77 -4.43
C LYS A 30 -11.72 4.61 -3.62
N ALA A 31 -11.86 3.46 -4.26
CA ALA A 31 -12.28 2.24 -3.56
C ALA A 31 -11.15 1.72 -2.66
N VAL A 32 -11.53 1.12 -1.53
CA VAL A 32 -10.58 0.45 -0.63
C VAL A 32 -9.98 -0.77 -1.35
N PRO A 33 -8.66 -1.00 -1.27
CA PRO A 33 -8.04 -2.19 -1.83
C PRO A 33 -8.61 -3.47 -1.20
N LYS A 34 -9.00 -4.45 -2.04
CA LYS A 34 -9.46 -5.76 -1.60
C LYS A 34 -8.42 -6.82 -1.94
N VAL A 35 -8.19 -7.74 -1.02
CA VAL A 35 -7.29 -8.89 -1.20
C VAL A 35 -8.12 -10.16 -1.19
N LYS A 36 -7.90 -11.04 -2.17
CA LYS A 36 -8.53 -12.37 -2.20
C LYS A 36 -7.87 -13.26 -1.13
N PRO A 37 -8.64 -13.87 -0.22
CA PRO A 37 -8.09 -14.67 0.86
C PRO A 37 -7.31 -15.88 0.34
N GLU A 38 -7.76 -16.50 -0.76
CA GLU A 38 -7.10 -17.64 -1.42
C GLU A 38 -5.65 -17.36 -1.83
N LEU A 39 -5.35 -16.12 -2.23
CA LEU A 39 -3.99 -15.71 -2.60
C LEU A 39 -3.18 -15.31 -1.37
N ALA A 40 -3.83 -14.77 -0.34
CA ALA A 40 -3.17 -14.31 0.87
C ALA A 40 -2.78 -15.45 1.81
N ALA A 41 -3.61 -16.49 1.93
CA ALA A 41 -3.37 -17.62 2.82
C ALA A 41 -2.03 -18.34 2.58
N PRO A 42 -1.65 -18.74 1.35
CA PRO A 42 -0.36 -19.39 1.13
C PRO A 42 0.84 -18.44 1.34
N ILE A 43 0.64 -17.14 1.10
CA ILE A 43 1.66 -16.12 1.38
C ILE A 43 1.87 -15.98 2.89
N GLU A 44 0.78 -15.88 3.65
CA GLU A 44 0.80 -15.75 5.11
C GLU A 44 1.47 -16.96 5.77
N ALA A 45 1.09 -18.18 5.35
CA ALA A 45 1.70 -19.41 5.83
C ALA A 45 3.23 -19.44 5.57
N MET A 46 3.68 -18.96 4.41
CA MET A 46 5.11 -18.91 4.09
C MET A 46 5.87 -17.85 4.89
N ILE A 47 5.25 -16.69 5.15
CA ILE A 47 5.85 -15.64 5.97
C ILE A 47 5.96 -16.08 7.44
N GLU A 48 4.96 -16.79 7.95
CA GLU A 48 4.97 -17.31 9.31
C GLU A 48 6.05 -18.39 9.48
N ALA A 49 6.19 -19.29 8.50
CA ALA A 49 7.23 -20.30 8.49
C ALA A 49 8.64 -19.71 8.38
N GLU A 50 8.85 -18.68 7.55
CA GLU A 50 10.14 -18.05 7.36
C GLU A 50 10.03 -16.51 7.25
N PRO A 51 10.10 -15.79 8.38
CA PRO A 51 9.93 -14.33 8.43
C PRO A 51 11.01 -13.51 7.71
N SER A 52 12.08 -14.16 7.23
CA SER A 52 13.13 -13.52 6.43
C SER A 52 12.80 -13.43 4.94
N PHE A 53 11.79 -14.16 4.47
CA PHE A 53 11.42 -14.18 3.06
C PHE A 53 10.72 -12.89 2.63
N GLY A 54 11.30 -12.21 1.64
CA GLY A 54 10.67 -11.09 0.96
C GLY A 54 9.71 -11.53 -0.15
N TYR A 55 8.89 -10.59 -0.63
CA TYR A 55 7.87 -10.85 -1.65
C TYR A 55 8.40 -11.50 -2.95
N ARG A 56 9.66 -11.24 -3.33
CA ARG A 56 10.28 -11.85 -4.54
C ARG A 56 10.53 -13.34 -4.34
N THR A 57 11.06 -13.72 -3.17
CA THR A 57 11.33 -15.11 -2.80
C THR A 57 10.03 -15.88 -2.67
N VAL A 58 9.06 -15.30 -1.96
CA VAL A 58 7.72 -15.90 -1.79
C VAL A 58 7.04 -16.10 -3.15
N ALA A 59 7.09 -15.12 -4.04
CA ALA A 59 6.53 -15.25 -5.39
C ALA A 59 7.20 -16.38 -6.20
N GLY A 60 8.53 -16.49 -6.14
CA GLY A 60 9.26 -17.53 -6.84
C GLY A 60 8.93 -18.94 -6.32
N LEU A 61 8.90 -19.12 -4.99
CA LEU A 61 8.63 -20.42 -4.37
C LEU A 61 7.18 -20.88 -4.56
N LEU A 62 6.23 -19.94 -4.55
CA LEU A 62 4.81 -20.24 -4.76
C LEU A 62 4.41 -20.24 -6.25
N GLY A 63 5.33 -19.96 -7.17
CA GLY A 63 5.02 -19.85 -8.61
C GLY A 63 4.02 -18.74 -8.94
N MET A 64 3.85 -17.77 -8.04
CA MET A 64 2.85 -16.71 -8.18
C MET A 64 3.42 -15.49 -8.91
N ASN A 65 2.54 -14.70 -9.51
CA ASN A 65 2.93 -13.43 -10.10
C ASN A 65 3.51 -12.48 -9.04
N LYS A 66 4.77 -12.07 -9.22
CA LYS A 66 5.51 -11.16 -8.33
C LYS A 66 4.72 -9.90 -7.98
N ASN A 67 4.03 -9.29 -8.95
CA ASN A 67 3.32 -8.03 -8.73
C ASN A 67 2.09 -8.22 -7.83
N THR A 68 1.43 -9.39 -7.93
CA THR A 68 0.30 -9.75 -7.06
C THR A 68 0.78 -9.91 -5.62
N VAL A 69 1.86 -10.68 -5.41
CA VAL A 69 2.45 -10.90 -4.09
C VAL A 69 2.93 -9.57 -3.50
N GLN A 70 3.62 -8.74 -4.28
CA GLN A 70 4.09 -7.42 -3.84
C GLN A 70 2.93 -6.52 -3.39
N ARG A 71 1.82 -6.50 -4.15
CA ARG A 71 0.65 -5.68 -3.80
C ARG A 71 -0.04 -6.19 -2.54
N ILE A 72 -0.12 -7.51 -2.35
CA ILE A 72 -0.66 -8.10 -1.12
C ILE A 72 0.20 -7.72 0.08
N PHE A 73 1.53 -7.80 -0.04
CA PHE A 73 2.47 -7.36 1.00
C PHE A 73 2.22 -5.90 1.40
N GLN A 74 2.07 -5.01 0.42
CA GLN A 74 1.80 -3.59 0.67
C GLN A 74 0.45 -3.35 1.35
N ILE A 75 -0.61 -4.02 0.90
CA ILE A 75 -1.96 -3.85 1.48
C ILE A 75 -2.02 -4.39 2.92
N LYS A 76 -1.33 -5.50 3.18
CA LYS A 76 -1.32 -6.15 4.51
C LYS A 76 -0.25 -5.59 5.46
N GLY A 77 0.64 -4.73 4.98
CA GLY A 77 1.78 -4.25 5.77
C GLY A 77 2.77 -5.37 6.13
N TRP A 78 2.82 -6.43 5.34
CA TRP A 78 3.76 -7.53 5.54
C TRP A 78 5.12 -7.09 5.00
N GLN A 79 5.99 -6.64 5.90
CA GLN A 79 7.39 -6.34 5.61
C GLN A 79 8.27 -7.38 6.29
N VAL A 80 9.45 -7.65 5.72
CA VAL A 80 10.43 -8.59 6.30
C VAL A 80 10.78 -8.11 7.71
N ARG A 81 10.36 -8.89 8.72
CA ARG A 81 10.55 -8.55 10.14
C ARG A 81 11.92 -8.98 10.66
N LYS A 82 12.48 -10.06 10.10
CA LYS A 82 13.78 -10.62 10.51
C LYS A 82 14.77 -10.51 9.36
N ARG A 83 15.91 -9.85 9.60
CA ARG A 83 17.02 -9.88 8.64
C ARG A 83 17.70 -11.25 8.69
N ALA A 84 18.05 -11.79 7.53
CA ALA A 84 18.89 -12.97 7.45
C ALA A 84 20.23 -12.68 8.15
N VAL A 85 20.56 -13.48 9.16
CA VAL A 85 21.85 -13.40 9.83
C VAL A 85 22.87 -14.08 8.93
N GLY A 86 23.83 -13.32 8.41
CA GLY A 86 24.90 -13.86 7.58
C GLY A 86 25.86 -14.74 8.39
N LYS A 87 26.60 -15.62 7.71
CA LYS A 87 27.61 -16.51 8.33
C LYS A 87 28.92 -15.80 8.72
N ARG A 88 28.90 -14.49 8.92
CA ARG A 88 30.08 -13.70 9.29
C ARG A 88 30.00 -13.38 10.79
N PRO A 89 30.57 -14.22 11.67
CA PRO A 89 30.62 -13.90 13.08
C PRO A 89 31.40 -12.60 13.27
N ARG A 90 30.94 -11.76 14.20
CA ARG A 90 31.70 -10.59 14.64
C ARG A 90 32.93 -11.12 15.37
N ILE A 91 34.12 -10.66 14.99
CA ILE A 91 35.36 -11.06 15.66
C ILE A 91 35.30 -10.63 17.13
N GLU A 92 35.57 -11.55 18.04
CA GLU A 92 35.65 -11.25 19.47
C GLU A 92 36.99 -10.59 19.76
N ALA A 93 36.99 -9.51 20.55
CA ALA A 93 38.22 -8.85 20.96
C ALA A 93 38.97 -9.77 21.93
N LEU A 94 40.17 -10.19 21.55
CA LEU A 94 41.07 -10.90 22.45
C LEU A 94 41.64 -9.89 23.46
N PRO A 95 41.68 -10.22 24.76
CA PRO A 95 42.36 -9.37 25.74
C PRO A 95 43.87 -9.33 25.44
N SER A 96 44.45 -8.14 25.58
CA SER A 96 45.88 -7.85 25.40
C SER A 96 46.77 -8.50 26.46
#